data_AF-A0A401FKS0-F1
#
_entry.id   AF-A0A401FKS0-F1
#
_cell.length_a   1.000
_cell.length_b   1.000
_cell.length_c   1.000
_cell.angle_alpha   90.00
_cell.angle_beta   90.00
_cell.angle_gamma   90.00
#
_symmetry.space_group_name_H-M   'P 1'
#
loop_
_entity.id
_entity.type
_entity.pdbx_description
1 polymer ?
#
loop_
_entity_poly.entity_id
_entity_poly.type
_entity_poly.pdbx_seq_one_letter_code
_entity_poly.pdbx_strand_id
1 'polypeptide(L)'
;MKYLHEQIEITQAEVNYFENIQSQIELANPEDLVDIRLELEQEGYLRNHDQHKKAKKNRQKISKPEHYTATDGTEILVGKNNLQNEKLTMHTADKRETWLHTKDIPGSHVIIRSFDPSEETIVEAANLAAYFSKAQNSTKVPVDYTKVKNIRKPNGTKTRLCNLR
;
A
#
# COMPACT_ATOMS: atom_id res chain seq x y z
N MET A 1 17.52 20.05 23.36
CA MET A 1 16.48 20.46 22.39
C MET A 1 16.41 19.57 21.15
N LYS A 2 17.53 19.23 20.47
CA LYS A 2 17.51 18.36 19.26
C LYS A 2 16.93 16.96 19.49
N TYR A 3 17.36 16.27 20.56
CA TYR A 3 16.87 14.92 20.89
C TYR A 3 15.36 14.86 21.16
N LEU A 4 14.78 15.91 21.77
CA LEU A 4 13.35 15.97 22.03
C LEU A 4 12.55 16.10 20.72
N HIS A 5 13.00 16.95 19.80
CA HIS A 5 12.34 17.10 18.50
C HIS A 5 12.43 15.81 17.68
N GLU A 6 13.59 15.14 17.70
CA GLU A 6 13.77 13.84 17.05
C GLU A 6 12.82 12.77 17.60
N GLN A 7 12.66 12.69 18.93
CA GLN A 7 11.70 11.73 19.52
C GLN A 7 10.24 12.05 19.23
N ILE A 8 9.89 13.34 19.15
CA ILE A 8 8.55 13.77 18.73
C ILE A 8 8.28 13.33 17.28
N GLU A 9 9.24 13.53 16.38
CA GLU A 9 9.11 13.11 14.98
C GLU A 9 8.96 11.58 14.84
N ILE A 10 9.77 10.80 15.56
CA ILE A 10 9.68 9.33 15.56
C ILE A 10 8.31 8.88 16.08
N THR A 11 7.86 9.44 17.20
CA THR A 11 6.57 9.08 17.80
C THR A 11 5.42 9.45 16.87
N GLN A 12 5.47 10.61 16.22
CA GLN A 12 4.43 11.02 15.27
C GLN A 12 4.41 10.11 14.03
N ALA A 13 5.57 9.67 13.55
CA ALA A 13 5.65 8.70 12.46
C ALA A 13 5.08 7.33 12.86
N GLU A 14 5.28 6.88 14.10
CA GLU A 14 4.68 5.66 14.64
C GLU A 14 3.16 5.79 14.80
N VAL A 15 2.64 6.93 15.25
CA VAL A 15 1.19 7.17 15.31
C VAL A 15 0.58 7.07 13.91
N ASN A 16 1.17 7.75 12.92
CA ASN A 16 0.70 7.72 11.54
C ASN A 16 0.74 6.30 10.94
N TYR A 17 1.75 5.51 11.31
CA TYR A 17 1.82 4.09 10.97
C TYR A 17 0.59 3.34 11.50
N PHE A 18 0.25 3.51 12.78
CA PHE A 18 -0.80 2.71 13.40
C PHE A 18 -2.17 3.10 12.87
N GLU A 19 -2.37 4.39 12.59
CA GLU A 19 -3.57 4.86 11.89
C GLU A 19 -3.72 4.25 10.49
N ASN A 20 -2.62 4.08 9.75
CA ASN A 20 -2.65 3.42 8.44
C ASN A 20 -3.02 1.93 8.59
N ILE A 21 -2.39 1.21 9.53
CA ILE A 21 -2.75 -0.20 9.80
C ILE A 21 -4.21 -0.34 10.23
N GLN A 22 -4.70 0.56 11.08
CA GLN A 22 -6.11 0.56 11.47
C GLN A 22 -7.02 0.74 10.25
N SER A 23 -6.70 1.70 9.37
CA SER A 23 -7.47 1.93 8.13
C SER A 23 -7.45 0.69 7.21
N GLN A 24 -6.30 0.00 7.12
CA GLN A 24 -6.18 -1.25 6.37
C GLN A 24 -7.05 -2.35 6.99
N ILE A 25 -7.07 -2.49 8.32
CA ILE A 25 -7.92 -3.48 9.01
C ILE A 25 -9.41 -3.21 8.80
N GLU A 26 -9.82 -1.94 8.80
CA GLU A 26 -11.22 -1.55 8.58
C GLU A 26 -11.70 -1.89 7.16
N LEU A 27 -10.82 -1.80 6.15
CA LEU A 27 -11.12 -2.09 4.75
C LEU A 27 -10.78 -3.53 4.31
N ALA A 28 -10.03 -4.27 5.14
CA ALA A 28 -9.50 -5.59 4.80
C ALA A 28 -10.56 -6.69 4.87
N ASN A 29 -10.45 -7.65 3.96
CA ASN A 29 -11.18 -8.91 4.05
C ASN A 29 -10.50 -9.86 5.07
N PRO A 30 -11.20 -10.90 5.55
CA PRO A 30 -10.62 -11.86 6.49
C PRO A 30 -9.32 -12.52 6.01
N GLU A 31 -9.14 -12.67 4.70
CA GLU A 31 -7.92 -13.22 4.09
C GLU A 31 -6.72 -12.27 4.19
N ASP A 32 -6.97 -10.96 4.11
CA ASP A 32 -5.93 -9.92 4.17
C ASP A 32 -5.40 -9.69 5.59
N LEU A 33 -6.17 -10.05 6.63
CA LEU A 33 -5.75 -9.94 8.03
C LEU A 33 -4.51 -10.79 8.35
N VAL A 34 -4.32 -11.90 7.63
CA VAL A 34 -3.13 -12.76 7.79
C VAL A 34 -1.87 -12.01 7.35
N ASP A 35 -1.96 -11.25 6.26
CA ASP A 35 -0.85 -10.47 5.72
C ASP A 35 -0.51 -9.28 6.65
N ILE A 36 -1.52 -8.58 7.21
CA ILE A 36 -1.31 -7.50 8.18
C ILE A 36 -0.64 -8.03 9.45
N ARG A 37 -1.05 -9.21 9.94
CA ARG A 37 -0.42 -9.85 11.08
C ARG A 37 1.05 -10.17 10.80
N LEU A 38 1.37 -10.70 9.62
CA LEU A 38 2.75 -11.00 9.23
C LEU A 38 3.61 -9.73 9.18
N GLU A 39 3.06 -8.63 8.69
CA GLU A 39 3.73 -7.33 8.70
C GLU A 39 4.08 -6.88 10.13
N LEU A 40 3.12 -6.96 11.05
CA LEU A 40 3.32 -6.60 12.46
C LEU A 40 4.30 -7.54 13.18
N GLU A 41 4.35 -8.82 12.81
CA GLU A 41 5.36 -9.78 13.29
C GLU A 41 6.76 -9.44 12.75
N GLN A 42 6.89 -9.01 11.49
CA GLN A 42 8.17 -8.62 10.88
C GLN A 42 8.73 -7.33 11.47
N GLU A 43 7.87 -6.36 11.78
CA GLU A 43 8.26 -5.08 12.41
C GLU A 43 8.54 -5.23 13.92
N GLY A 44 8.26 -6.40 14.49
CA GLY A 44 8.55 -6.70 15.89
C GLY A 44 7.52 -6.19 16.90
N TYR A 45 6.39 -5.63 16.44
CA TYR A 45 5.28 -5.20 17.30
C TYR A 45 4.52 -6.38 17.89
N LEU A 46 4.41 -7.49 17.15
CA LEU A 46 3.83 -8.73 17.64
C LEU A 46 4.92 -9.74 17.97
N ARG A 47 4.94 -10.20 19.22
CA ARG A 47 5.78 -11.30 19.65
C ARG A 47 5.08 -12.61 19.33
N ASN A 48 5.68 -13.43 18.46
CA ASN A 48 5.13 -14.74 18.12
C ASN A 48 5.16 -15.64 19.36
N HIS A 49 4.01 -15.87 20.00
CA HIS A 49 3.92 -16.68 21.22
C HIS A 49 4.11 -18.19 20.94
N ASP A 50 4.22 -18.58 19.66
CA ASP A 50 4.37 -19.96 19.18
C ASP A 50 5.79 -20.29 18.70
N GLN A 51 6.83 -19.87 19.44
CA GLN A 51 8.24 -20.15 19.08
C GLN A 51 8.62 -21.64 19.05
N HIS A 52 7.75 -22.55 19.49
CA HIS A 52 8.06 -23.99 19.54
C HIS A 52 7.54 -24.84 18.37
N LYS A 53 6.79 -24.28 17.41
CA LYS A 53 6.34 -25.05 16.24
C LYS A 53 6.35 -24.20 14.97
N LYS A 54 7.46 -24.25 14.22
CA LYS A 54 7.51 -24.52 12.75
C LYS A 54 8.79 -23.95 12.12
N ALA A 55 9.82 -24.79 12.07
CA ALA A 55 10.87 -24.74 11.03
C ALA A 55 10.31 -25.13 9.63
N LYS A 56 9.04 -24.83 9.36
CA LYS A 56 8.33 -25.23 8.13
C LYS A 56 7.05 -24.40 7.96
N LYS A 57 7.13 -23.07 8.12
CA LYS A 57 6.03 -22.20 7.68
C LYS A 57 6.38 -21.79 6.26
N ASN A 58 5.66 -22.40 5.33
CA ASN A 58 5.57 -22.06 3.91
C ASN A 58 5.82 -20.56 3.71
N ARG A 59 6.48 -20.20 2.59
CA ARG A 59 6.22 -18.93 1.90
C ARG A 59 4.70 -18.74 1.88
N GLN A 60 4.13 -18.07 2.88
CA GLN A 60 2.72 -17.73 2.88
C GLN A 60 2.59 -16.88 1.65
N LYS A 61 1.84 -17.42 0.67
CA LYS A 61 1.59 -16.72 -0.58
C LYS A 61 0.89 -15.44 -0.17
N ILE A 62 1.63 -14.34 -0.17
CA ILE A 62 1.07 -12.98 -0.05
C ILE A 62 -0.16 -12.99 -0.94
N SER A 63 -1.32 -12.66 -0.37
CA SER A 63 -2.58 -12.69 -1.09
C SER A 63 -2.43 -11.89 -2.37
N LYS A 64 -3.02 -12.40 -3.44
CA LYS A 64 -2.91 -11.73 -4.73
C LYS A 64 -3.58 -10.37 -4.58
N PRO A 65 -2.99 -9.29 -5.14
CA PRO A 65 -3.69 -8.01 -5.21
C PRO A 65 -5.04 -8.22 -5.92
N GLU A 66 -6.01 -7.38 -5.57
CA GLU A 66 -7.33 -7.48 -6.17
C GLU A 66 -7.26 -6.99 -7.62
N HIS A 67 -7.94 -7.71 -8.51
CA HIS A 67 -7.96 -7.42 -9.94
C HIS A 67 -9.33 -6.82 -10.27
N TYR A 68 -9.31 -5.63 -10.85
CA TYR A 68 -10.48 -4.96 -11.40
C TYR A 68 -10.30 -4.79 -12.90
N THR A 69 -11.40 -4.67 -13.61
CA THR A 69 -11.41 -4.39 -15.04
C THR A 69 -12.07 -3.04 -15.26
N ALA A 70 -11.36 -2.15 -15.95
CA ALA A 70 -11.90 -0.87 -16.39
C ALA A 70 -13.00 -1.06 -17.44
N THR A 71 -13.77 -0.01 -17.71
CA THR A 71 -14.81 -0.04 -18.76
C THR A 71 -14.24 -0.40 -20.14
N ASP A 72 -13.00 0.02 -20.42
CA ASP A 72 -12.27 -0.30 -21.66
C ASP A 72 -11.71 -1.74 -21.73
N GLY A 73 -11.91 -2.55 -20.69
CA GLY A 73 -11.32 -3.89 -20.58
C GLY A 73 -9.88 -3.90 -20.04
N THR A 74 -9.33 -2.75 -19.69
CA THR A 74 -7.97 -2.63 -19.12
C THR A 74 -7.95 -3.20 -17.70
N GLU A 75 -6.96 -4.02 -17.38
CA GLU A 75 -6.80 -4.56 -16.02
C GLU A 75 -6.22 -3.50 -15.06
N ILE A 76 -6.80 -3.40 -13.88
CA ILE A 76 -6.39 -2.54 -12.77
C ILE A 76 -6.09 -3.43 -11.57
N LEU A 77 -4.92 -3.26 -10.96
CA LEU A 77 -4.49 -3.98 -9.77
C LEU A 77 -4.51 -3.07 -8.55
N VAL A 78 -5.12 -3.52 -7.46
CA VAL A 78 -5.21 -2.77 -6.19
C VAL A 78 -4.56 -3.58 -5.07
N GLY A 79 -3.62 -2.98 -4.34
CA GLY A 79 -3.05 -3.58 -3.13
C GLY A 79 -3.76 -3.09 -1.88
N LYS A 80 -4.24 -3.99 -1.01
CA LYS A 80 -4.95 -3.61 0.22
C LYS A 80 -4.02 -3.39 1.42
N ASN A 81 -2.86 -4.05 1.40
CA ASN A 81 -1.92 -4.07 2.52
C ASN A 81 -0.56 -3.53 2.10
N ASN A 82 0.27 -3.07 3.04
CA ASN A 82 1.60 -2.55 2.73
C ASN A 82 2.49 -3.59 2.02
N LEU A 83 2.45 -4.86 2.45
CA LEU A 83 3.17 -5.95 1.80
C LEU A 83 2.71 -6.19 0.35
N GLN A 84 1.41 -6.09 0.09
CA GLN A 84 0.85 -6.21 -1.26
C GLN A 84 1.25 -4.99 -2.11
N ASN A 85 1.15 -3.79 -1.56
CA ASN A 85 1.54 -2.53 -2.22
C ASN A 85 3.01 -2.54 -2.64
N GLU A 86 3.90 -2.98 -1.76
CA GLU A 86 5.32 -3.11 -2.08
C GLU A 86 5.54 -4.13 -3.18
N LYS A 87 4.96 -5.32 -3.08
CA LYS A 87 5.08 -6.36 -4.10
C LYS A 87 4.47 -5.94 -5.44
N LEU A 88 3.37 -5.22 -5.42
CA LEU A 88 2.66 -4.69 -6.59
C LEU A 88 3.57 -3.70 -7.32
N THR A 89 4.12 -2.73 -6.59
CA THR A 89 4.93 -1.64 -7.15
C THR A 89 6.34 -2.10 -7.56
N MET A 90 6.98 -2.98 -6.79
CA MET A 90 8.40 -3.34 -6.98
C MET A 90 8.62 -4.61 -7.82
N HIS A 91 7.72 -5.59 -7.73
CA HIS A 91 7.91 -6.91 -8.35
C HIS A 91 6.91 -7.23 -9.46
N THR A 92 5.70 -6.69 -9.37
CA THR A 92 4.58 -7.11 -10.23
C THR A 92 4.42 -6.18 -11.42
N ALA A 93 4.63 -4.87 -11.23
CA ALA A 93 4.40 -3.85 -12.23
C ALA A 93 5.56 -3.66 -13.22
N ASP A 94 5.22 -3.37 -14.47
CA ASP A 94 6.17 -2.92 -15.49
C ASP A 94 6.50 -1.43 -15.26
N LYS A 95 7.73 -1.03 -15.53
CA LYS A 95 8.21 0.35 -15.39
C LYS A 95 7.41 1.37 -16.22
N ARG A 96 6.76 0.91 -17.29
CA ARG A 96 5.96 1.73 -18.20
C ARG A 96 4.51 1.91 -17.76
N GLU A 97 4.04 1.08 -16.83
CA GLU A 97 2.67 1.15 -16.32
C GLU A 97 2.45 2.41 -15.46
N THR A 98 1.17 2.76 -15.32
CA THR A 98 0.74 3.91 -14.53
C THR A 98 0.38 3.45 -13.13
N TRP A 99 0.97 4.10 -12.14
CA TRP A 99 0.70 3.92 -10.73
C TRP A 99 -0.05 5.13 -10.20
N LEU A 100 -0.99 4.89 -9.28
CA LEU A 100 -1.83 5.89 -8.66
C LEU A 100 -1.87 5.68 -7.14
N HIS A 101 -1.95 6.79 -6.41
CA HIS A 101 -2.07 6.81 -4.96
C HIS A 101 -2.67 8.12 -4.47
N THR A 102 -3.34 8.08 -3.32
CA THR A 102 -3.93 9.27 -2.71
C THR A 102 -2.86 10.21 -2.17
N LYS A 103 -2.93 11.48 -2.58
CA LYS A 103 -1.98 12.50 -2.17
C LYS A 103 -2.14 12.81 -0.68
N ASP A 104 -1.02 12.79 0.06
CA ASP A 104 -0.94 13.14 1.49
C ASP A 104 -1.76 12.25 2.45
N ILE A 105 -2.37 11.18 1.95
CA ILE A 105 -3.30 10.32 2.72
C ILE A 105 -2.87 8.86 2.59
N PRO A 106 -2.83 8.08 3.69
CA PRO A 106 -2.60 6.66 3.61
C PRO A 106 -3.73 5.96 2.85
N GLY A 107 -3.35 5.12 1.89
CA GLY A 107 -4.26 4.44 0.99
C GLY A 107 -3.55 3.38 0.15
N SER A 108 -4.35 2.64 -0.59
CA SER A 108 -3.91 1.56 -1.47
C SER A 108 -3.11 2.05 -2.67
N HIS A 109 -2.11 1.25 -3.10
CA HIS A 109 -1.45 1.47 -4.38
C HIS A 109 -2.29 0.85 -5.49
N VAL A 110 -2.56 1.63 -6.53
CA VAL A 110 -3.32 1.18 -7.70
C VAL A 110 -2.42 1.22 -8.92
N ILE A 111 -2.42 0.14 -9.72
CA ILE A 111 -1.62 0.06 -10.95
C ILE A 111 -2.51 -0.32 -12.11
N ILE A 112 -2.42 0.45 -13.18
CA ILE A 112 -3.11 0.19 -14.45
C ILE A 112 -2.17 -0.61 -15.34
N ARG A 113 -2.59 -1.81 -15.76
CA ARG A 113 -1.87 -2.71 -16.69
C ARG A 113 -2.00 -2.24 -18.14
N SER A 114 -1.70 -0.97 -18.40
CA SER A 114 -1.63 -0.40 -19.74
C SER A 114 -0.44 0.55 -19.84
N PHE A 115 0.16 0.61 -21.03
CA PHE A 115 1.25 1.55 -21.32
C PHE A 115 0.75 2.95 -21.65
N ASP A 116 -0.49 3.06 -22.12
CA ASP A 116 -1.16 4.31 -22.48
C ASP A 116 -2.65 4.20 -22.10
N PRO A 117 -2.98 4.38 -20.80
CA PRO A 117 -4.37 4.30 -20.35
C PRO A 117 -5.17 5.51 -20.85
N SER A 118 -6.43 5.28 -21.20
CA SER A 118 -7.40 6.35 -21.49
C SER A 118 -7.62 7.22 -20.25
N GLU A 119 -8.02 8.48 -20.44
CA GLU A 119 -8.38 9.36 -19.32
C GLU A 119 -9.50 8.75 -18.47
N GLU A 120 -10.46 8.05 -19.10
CA GLU A 120 -11.52 7.33 -18.40
C GLU A 120 -10.97 6.24 -17.47
N THR A 121 -10.03 5.42 -17.95
CA THR A 121 -9.37 4.39 -17.12
C THR A 121 -8.59 5.01 -15.96
N ILE A 122 -7.95 6.16 -16.16
CA ILE A 122 -7.23 6.88 -15.09
C ILE A 122 -8.22 7.35 -14.02
N VAL A 123 -9.36 7.90 -14.41
CA VAL A 123 -10.40 8.37 -13.48
C VAL A 123 -11.01 7.19 -12.70
N GLU A 124 -11.29 6.07 -13.36
CA GLU A 124 -11.77 4.85 -12.70
C GLU A 124 -10.77 4.31 -11.68
N ALA A 125 -9.49 4.25 -12.06
CA ALA A 125 -8.42 3.84 -11.16
C ALA A 125 -8.23 4.81 -9.99
N ALA A 126 -8.40 6.12 -10.23
CA ALA A 126 -8.34 7.14 -9.20
C ALA A 126 -9.51 7.01 -8.20
N ASN A 127 -10.72 6.68 -8.69
CA ASN A 127 -11.87 6.40 -7.84
C ASN A 127 -11.62 5.17 -6.96
N LEU A 128 -11.00 4.12 -7.50
CA LEU A 128 -10.59 2.95 -6.71
C LEU A 128 -9.55 3.33 -5.65
N ALA A 129 -8.54 4.14 -6.01
CA ALA A 129 -7.54 4.62 -5.05
C ALA A 129 -8.16 5.45 -3.93
N ALA A 130 -9.11 6.33 -4.26
CA ALA A 130 -9.85 7.15 -3.29
C ALA A 130 -10.75 6.30 -2.38
N TYR A 131 -11.42 5.30 -2.94
CA TYR A 131 -12.27 4.37 -2.19
C TYR A 131 -11.46 3.55 -1.18
N PHE A 132 -10.30 3.03 -1.58
CA PHE A 132 -9.41 2.27 -0.71
C PHE A 132 -8.41 3.17 0.05
N SER A 133 -8.86 4.34 0.49
CA SER A 133 -8.07 5.28 1.29
C SER A 133 -8.82 5.69 2.56
N LYS A 134 -8.09 6.26 3.51
CA LYS A 134 -8.69 6.87 4.71
C LYS A 134 -9.73 7.96 4.37
N ALA A 135 -9.68 8.51 3.15
CA ALA A 135 -10.56 9.58 2.70
C ALA A 135 -11.82 9.09 1.95
N GLN A 136 -12.20 7.81 2.05
CA GLN A 136 -13.37 7.25 1.34
C GLN A 136 -14.67 8.04 1.52
N ASN A 137 -14.86 8.68 2.69
CA ASN A 137 -16.06 9.48 3.02
C ASN A 137 -15.97 10.95 2.57
N SER A 138 -14.85 11.35 1.95
CA SER A 138 -14.64 12.72 1.48
C SER A 138 -15.12 12.90 0.05
N THR A 139 -15.78 14.01 -0.25
CA THR A 139 -16.34 14.28 -1.58
C THR A 139 -15.28 14.56 -2.64
N LYS A 140 -14.09 15.05 -2.25
CA LYS A 140 -12.97 15.33 -3.16
C LYS A 140 -11.68 14.81 -2.54
N VAL A 141 -11.10 13.80 -3.17
CA VAL A 141 -9.82 13.22 -2.74
C VAL A 141 -8.79 13.48 -3.84
N PRO A 142 -7.67 14.18 -3.55
CA PRO A 142 -6.61 14.35 -4.52
C PRO A 142 -5.88 13.02 -4.72
N VAL A 143 -5.74 12.59 -5.97
CA VAL A 143 -5.01 11.38 -6.36
C VAL A 143 -3.88 11.78 -7.29
N ASP A 144 -2.67 11.38 -6.94
CA ASP A 144 -1.49 11.55 -7.78
C ASP A 144 -1.30 10.28 -8.61
N TYR A 145 -0.91 10.46 -9.88
CA TYR A 145 -0.52 9.35 -10.75
C TYR A 145 0.83 9.62 -11.38
N THR A 146 1.63 8.56 -11.54
CA THR A 146 2.93 8.63 -12.17
C THR A 146 3.28 7.30 -12.84
N LYS A 147 4.34 7.28 -13.63
CA LYS A 147 4.85 6.02 -14.16
C LYS A 147 5.62 5.28 -13.07
N VAL A 148 5.47 3.96 -12.99
CA VAL A 148 6.16 3.11 -12.00
C VAL A 148 7.68 3.36 -11.99
N LYS A 149 8.29 3.65 -13.15
CA LYS A 149 9.73 4.00 -13.26
C LYS A 149 10.17 5.20 -12.39
N ASN A 150 9.26 6.10 -12.06
CA ASN A 150 9.55 7.31 -11.29
C ASN A 150 9.51 7.05 -9.77
N ILE A 151 8.93 5.92 -9.35
CA ILE A 151 8.78 5.56 -7.94
C ILE A 151 10.07 4.93 -7.46
N ARG A 152 10.58 5.44 -6.35
CA ARG A 152 11.78 4.89 -5.71
C ARG A 152 11.59 4.82 -4.21
N LYS A 153 11.92 3.66 -3.64
CA LYS A 153 12.00 3.49 -2.19
C LYS A 153 13.28 4.22 -1.68
N PRO A 154 13.18 5.19 -0.75
CA PRO A 154 14.35 5.71 -0.07
C PRO A 154 15.01 4.60 0.75
N ASN A 155 16.33 4.44 0.60
CA ASN A 155 17.09 3.42 1.32
C ASN A 155 17.21 3.82 2.80
N GLY A 156 16.75 2.96 3.71
CA GLY A 156 17.02 3.08 5.15
C GLY A 156 15.83 3.41 6.06
N THR A 157 14.66 3.72 5.51
CA THR A 157 13.43 3.87 6.30
C THR A 157 12.68 2.54 6.39
N LYS A 158 12.15 2.20 7.57
CA LYS A 158 11.10 1.17 7.75
C LYS A 158 10.08 1.30 6.61
N THR A 159 9.65 0.17 6.05
CA THR A 159 8.99 -0.12 4.77
C THR A 159 7.82 0.78 4.25
N ARG A 160 7.74 2.07 4.59
CA ARG A 160 6.46 2.80 4.70
C ARG A 160 6.35 4.09 3.89
N LEU A 161 7.39 4.47 3.17
CA LEU A 161 7.42 5.71 2.39
C LEU A 161 7.87 5.40 0.97
N CYS A 162 6.99 5.65 0.00
CA CYS A 162 7.35 5.79 -1.41
C CYS A 162 7.28 7.27 -1.75
N ASN A 163 8.40 7.88 -2.10
CA ASN A 163 8.42 9.28 -2.50
C ASN A 163 8.15 9.39 -4.01
N LEU A 164 7.20 10.26 -4.36
CA LEU A 164 7.05 10.78 -5.72
C LEU A 164 8.17 11.80 -5.98
N ARG A 165 8.73 11.77 -7.19
CA ARG A 165 9.66 12.80 -7.68
C ARG A 165 8.91 13.96 -8.31
#